data_AF-A0AAV0XH66-F1
#
_entry.id   AF-A0AAV0XH66-F1
#
_cell.length_a   1.000
_cell.length_b   1.000
_cell.length_c   1.000
_cell.angle_alpha   90.00
_cell.angle_beta   90.00
_cell.angle_gamma   90.00
#
_symmetry.space_group_name_H-M   'P 1'
#
loop_
_entity.id
_entity.type
_entity.pdbx_description
1 polymer ?
#
loop_
_entity_poly.entity_id
_entity_poly.type
_entity_poly.pdbx_seq_one_letter_code
_entity_poly.pdbx_strand_id
1 'polypeptide(L)'
;MDHWLKTGSFSKRKTTEPTDSQDVPSSITNPAEENPMKKFPQVSDTKLLVPLHVKIRKYSEDYLSEGFSFVMIENFPRPECVVCGEVLSNGSMKPSLLPRLLNTKHSDLKDKKNYFFQTFTRK
;
A
#
# COMPACT_ATOMS: atom_id res chain seq x y z
N MET A 1 25.40 -30.78 -4.11
CA MET A 1 23.93 -30.78 -4.34
C MET A 1 23.30 -30.41 -3.01
N ASP A 2 23.04 -29.13 -2.88
CA ASP A 2 23.08 -28.37 -1.64
C ASP A 2 21.89 -28.61 -0.71
N HIS A 3 22.22 -28.73 0.58
CA HIS A 3 21.35 -29.08 1.69
C HIS A 3 20.75 -27.81 2.29
N TRP A 4 19.63 -27.33 1.73
CA TRP A 4 19.05 -26.02 2.07
C TRP A 4 18.04 -26.02 3.23
N LEU A 5 17.96 -27.10 4.02
CA LEU A 5 17.08 -27.16 5.20
C LEU A 5 17.91 -27.29 6.48
N LYS A 6 18.50 -26.18 6.94
CA LYS A 6 19.04 -26.07 8.31
C LYS A 6 18.39 -24.89 9.04
N THR A 7 17.49 -25.25 9.95
CA THR A 7 17.21 -24.60 11.24
C THR A 7 17.14 -23.07 11.26
N GLY A 8 15.92 -22.55 11.12
CA GLY A 8 15.53 -21.24 11.62
C GLY A 8 14.48 -21.39 12.74
N SER A 9 14.91 -21.75 13.95
CA SER A 9 14.10 -21.55 15.15
C SER A 9 14.19 -20.08 15.52
N PHE A 10 13.09 -19.33 15.43
CA PHE A 10 12.99 -18.03 16.09
C PHE A 10 11.70 -17.92 16.90
N SER A 11 11.93 -17.49 18.14
CA SER A 11 11.16 -17.65 19.35
C SER A 11 9.77 -17.01 19.39
N LYS A 12 8.89 -17.74 20.08
CA LYS A 12 7.63 -17.31 20.71
C LYS A 12 7.91 -16.37 21.91
N ARG A 13 7.27 -15.20 21.95
CA ARG A 13 7.08 -14.35 23.16
C ARG A 13 5.69 -13.70 23.02
N LYS A 14 4.63 -14.18 23.69
CA LYS A 14 4.19 -14.08 25.10
C LYS A 14 3.66 -12.68 25.48
N THR A 15 2.34 -12.61 25.57
CA THR A 15 1.46 -11.58 26.16
C THR A 15 1.85 -11.19 27.59
N THR A 16 1.76 -9.89 27.93
CA THR A 16 1.35 -9.37 29.27
C THR A 16 1.24 -7.83 29.25
N GLU A 17 0.02 -7.31 29.43
CA GLU A 17 -0.32 -6.03 30.09
C GLU A 17 -0.40 -6.29 31.62
N PRO A 18 -0.58 -5.32 32.57
CA PRO A 18 -0.77 -3.85 32.49
C PRO A 18 0.06 -3.02 33.51
N THR A 19 -0.06 -1.67 33.50
CA THR A 19 -0.26 -0.74 34.68
C THR A 19 0.52 0.60 34.59
N ASP A 20 -0.26 1.66 34.31
CA ASP A 20 -0.34 2.98 34.98
C ASP A 20 0.76 4.07 34.93
N SER A 21 0.22 5.29 34.83
CA SER A 21 0.72 6.61 35.23
C SER A 21 1.48 7.51 34.26
N GLN A 22 1.05 8.77 34.35
CA GLN A 22 1.15 9.92 33.45
C GLN A 22 2.44 10.72 33.65
N ASP A 23 2.91 11.43 32.62
CA ASP A 23 3.25 12.87 32.70
C ASP A 23 3.48 13.45 31.29
N VAL A 24 2.93 14.64 31.02
CA VAL A 24 3.20 15.50 29.86
C VAL A 24 4.05 16.68 30.38
N PRO A 25 5.05 17.15 29.62
CA PRO A 25 4.74 18.37 28.86
C PRO A 25 5.41 18.49 27.50
N SER A 26 4.68 19.19 26.63
CA SER A 26 5.08 19.74 25.34
C SER A 26 6.39 20.54 25.39
N SER A 27 7.23 20.35 24.38
CA SER A 27 8.01 21.44 23.79
C SER A 27 8.26 21.17 22.32
N ILE A 28 7.83 22.15 21.53
CA ILE A 28 7.92 22.26 20.08
C ILE A 28 9.38 22.36 19.68
N THR A 29 9.82 21.54 18.73
CA THR A 29 10.82 21.96 17.74
C THR A 29 10.61 21.16 16.45
N ASN A 30 10.05 21.80 15.43
CA ASN A 30 10.21 21.34 14.05
C ASN A 30 11.69 21.47 13.68
N PRO A 31 12.25 20.50 12.96
CA PRO A 31 12.74 20.86 11.64
C PRO A 31 12.05 20.04 10.56
N ALA A 32 11.60 20.75 9.53
CA ALA A 32 11.31 20.15 8.23
C ALA A 32 12.57 19.40 7.76
N GLU A 33 12.50 18.06 7.74
CA GLU A 33 13.41 17.28 6.90
C GLU A 33 12.64 16.84 5.67
N GLU A 34 13.11 17.43 4.58
CA GLU A 34 12.74 17.20 3.21
C GLU A 34 12.68 15.72 2.89
N ASN A 35 11.55 15.33 2.33
CA ASN A 35 11.37 14.24 1.39
C ASN A 35 12.68 13.83 0.66
N PRO A 36 13.28 12.67 0.98
CA PRO A 36 14.10 11.97 0.02
C PRO A 36 13.11 11.21 -0.85
N MET A 37 12.73 11.88 -1.94
CA MET A 37 12.20 11.29 -3.16
C MET A 37 12.86 9.92 -3.32
N LYS A 38 12.08 8.85 -3.16
CA LYS A 38 12.56 7.49 -3.34
C LYS A 38 12.97 7.41 -4.80
N LYS A 39 14.27 7.60 -5.07
CA LYS A 39 14.85 7.58 -6.40
C LYS A 39 14.44 6.26 -7.03
N PHE A 40 13.46 6.33 -7.92
CA PHE A 40 13.28 5.30 -8.92
C PHE A 40 14.63 5.12 -9.61
N PRO A 41 15.08 3.88 -9.86
CA PRO A 41 16.27 3.65 -10.66
C PRO A 41 16.13 4.43 -11.97
N GLN A 42 17.01 5.41 -12.17
CA GLN A 42 17.22 6.04 -13.48
C GLN A 42 17.82 4.96 -14.37
N VAL A 43 16.95 4.19 -15.02
CA VAL A 43 17.36 3.26 -16.07
C VAL A 43 17.65 4.11 -17.29
N SER A 44 18.94 4.33 -17.50
CA SER A 44 19.53 4.90 -18.70
C SER A 44 19.00 4.22 -19.96
N ASP A 45 18.63 5.05 -20.93
CA ASP A 45 18.13 4.70 -22.25
C ASP A 45 18.90 3.54 -22.88
N THR A 46 18.33 2.34 -22.80
CA THR A 46 18.69 1.23 -23.68
C THR A 46 17.43 0.78 -24.41
N LYS A 47 17.34 1.32 -25.61
CA LYS A 47 16.45 0.99 -26.71
C LYS A 47 16.26 -0.54 -26.84
N LEU A 48 15.20 -1.09 -26.27
CA LEU A 48 14.57 -2.33 -26.74
C LEU A 48 13.07 -2.07 -26.89
N LEU A 49 12.67 -1.68 -28.10
CA LEU A 49 11.29 -1.74 -28.58
C LEU A 49 10.90 -3.22 -28.65
N VAL A 50 10.42 -3.76 -27.54
CA VAL A 50 9.38 -4.77 -27.56
C VAL A 50 8.26 -4.18 -26.73
N PRO A 51 7.04 -4.00 -27.27
CA PRO A 51 5.90 -3.77 -26.42
C PRO A 51 5.82 -4.96 -25.45
N LEU A 52 6.33 -4.80 -24.23
CA LEU A 52 5.95 -5.66 -23.14
C LEU A 52 4.43 -5.53 -23.12
N HIS A 53 3.73 -6.61 -23.44
CA HIS A 53 2.27 -6.64 -23.37
C HIS A 53 1.90 -6.49 -21.88
N VAL A 54 1.87 -5.24 -21.41
CA VAL A 54 1.49 -4.87 -20.06
C VAL A 54 0.01 -5.19 -19.98
N LYS A 55 -0.31 -6.29 -19.31
CA LYS A 55 -1.69 -6.72 -19.09
C LYS A 55 -2.40 -5.67 -18.24
N ILE A 56 -3.14 -4.78 -18.89
CA ILE A 56 -3.97 -3.78 -18.23
C ILE A 56 -5.13 -4.51 -17.56
N ARG A 57 -5.21 -4.36 -16.25
CA ARG A 57 -6.34 -4.88 -15.47
C ARG A 57 -7.52 -3.94 -15.60
N LYS A 58 -8.70 -4.50 -15.86
CA LYS A 58 -9.98 -3.79 -15.73
C LYS A 58 -10.36 -3.70 -14.26
N TYR A 59 -11.11 -2.67 -13.91
CA TYR A 59 -11.63 -2.50 -12.56
C TYR A 59 -12.74 -3.51 -12.27
N SER A 60 -12.76 -4.08 -11.06
CA SER A 60 -13.86 -4.86 -10.50
C SER A 60 -14.43 -4.11 -9.29
N GLU A 61 -15.73 -4.19 -9.08
CA GLU A 61 -16.39 -3.59 -7.90
C GLU A 61 -15.84 -4.14 -6.57
N ASP A 62 -15.34 -5.38 -6.57
CA ASP A 62 -14.70 -5.99 -5.40
C ASP A 62 -13.50 -5.18 -4.88
N TYR A 63 -12.86 -4.38 -5.73
CA TYR A 63 -11.71 -3.55 -5.34
C TYR A 63 -12.12 -2.41 -4.42
N LEU A 64 -13.40 -2.00 -4.46
CA LEU A 64 -13.94 -1.03 -3.51
C LEU A 64 -13.97 -1.58 -2.08
N SER A 65 -14.17 -2.90 -1.91
CA SER A 65 -14.09 -3.57 -0.59
C SER A 65 -12.73 -3.41 0.05
N GLU A 66 -11.71 -3.36 -0.80
CA GLU A 66 -10.30 -3.23 -0.41
C GLU A 66 -9.88 -1.75 -0.32
N GLY A 67 -10.82 -0.80 -0.45
CA GLY A 67 -10.56 0.63 -0.33
C GLY A 67 -9.93 1.27 -1.58
N PHE A 68 -10.14 0.69 -2.76
CA PHE A 68 -9.61 1.22 -4.01
C PHE A 68 -10.72 1.49 -5.05
N SER A 69 -10.69 2.68 -5.63
CA SER A 69 -11.43 3.05 -6.83
C SER A 69 -10.48 3.03 -8.04
N PHE A 70 -10.96 3.50 -9.19
CA PHE A 70 -10.11 3.76 -10.34
C PHE A 70 -10.23 5.20 -10.80
N VAL A 71 -9.14 5.68 -11.39
CA VAL A 71 -9.10 6.93 -12.16
C VAL A 71 -8.60 6.62 -13.57
N MET A 72 -9.17 7.29 -14.56
CA MET A 72 -8.71 7.18 -15.95
C MET A 72 -7.61 8.20 -16.19
N ILE A 73 -6.37 7.73 -16.37
CA ILE A 73 -5.22 8.57 -16.69
C ILE A 73 -4.70 8.12 -18.05
N GLU A 74 -4.65 9.04 -19.02
CA GLU A 74 -4.14 8.75 -20.37
C GLU A 74 -4.85 7.54 -20.99
N ASN A 75 -6.17 7.47 -20.83
CA ASN A 75 -7.04 6.37 -21.29
C ASN A 75 -6.80 5.01 -20.62
N PHE A 76 -5.95 4.93 -19.60
CA PHE A 76 -5.71 3.71 -18.83
C PHE A 76 -6.27 3.80 -17.41
N PRO A 77 -7.01 2.78 -16.93
CA PRO A 77 -7.48 2.74 -15.55
C PRO A 77 -6.31 2.50 -14.61
N ARG A 78 -6.19 3.37 -13.60
CA ARG A 78 -5.23 3.25 -12.51
C ARG A 78 -5.96 3.15 -11.17
N PRO A 79 -5.51 2.30 -10.24
CA PRO A 79 -6.09 2.25 -8.91
C PRO A 79 -5.83 3.55 -8.16
N GLU A 80 -6.86 4.11 -7.54
CA GLU A 80 -6.77 5.22 -6.59
C GLU A 80 -7.24 4.74 -5.22
N CYS A 81 -6.50 5.04 -4.17
CA CYS A 81 -6.95 4.74 -2.81
C CYS A 81 -8.04 5.74 -2.39
N VAL A 82 -9.22 5.28 -1.99
CA VAL A 82 -10.32 6.18 -1.61
C VAL A 82 -10.06 6.90 -0.28
N VAL A 83 -9.18 6.36 0.56
CA VAL A 83 -8.89 6.88 1.90
C VAL A 83 -7.90 8.04 1.85
N CYS A 84 -6.79 7.88 1.13
CA CYS A 84 -5.73 8.88 1.04
C CYS A 84 -5.61 9.58 -0.31
N GLY A 85 -6.36 9.15 -1.33
CA GLY A 85 -6.33 9.72 -2.68
C GLY A 85 -5.07 9.38 -3.49
N GLU A 86 -4.23 8.45 -3.02
CA GLU A 86 -3.00 8.11 -3.74
C GLU A 86 -3.32 7.27 -4.98
N VAL A 87 -2.86 7.74 -6.14
CA VAL A 87 -2.95 7.03 -7.41
C VAL A 87 -1.75 6.10 -7.58
N LEU A 88 -2.02 4.83 -7.80
CA LEU A 88 -1.04 3.77 -7.93
C LEU A 88 -0.84 3.34 -9.39
N SER A 89 0.21 2.55 -9.64
CA SER A 89 0.43 1.93 -10.95
C SER A 89 -0.60 0.83 -11.23
N ASN A 90 -0.92 0.56 -12.50
CA ASN A 90 -1.84 -0.53 -12.88
C ASN A 90 -1.40 -1.90 -12.33
N GLY A 91 -0.08 -2.12 -12.14
CA GLY A 91 0.45 -3.33 -11.51
C GLY A 91 -0.07 -3.58 -10.08
N SER A 92 -0.45 -2.51 -9.37
CA SER A 92 -1.03 -2.55 -8.02
C SER A 92 -2.48 -3.00 -8.01
N MET A 93 -3.17 -2.95 -9.15
CA MET A 93 -4.56 -3.40 -9.34
C MET A 93 -4.70 -4.94 -9.34
N LYS A 94 -3.66 -5.66 -8.94
CA LYS A 94 -3.71 -7.11 -8.69
C LYS A 94 -4.56 -7.36 -7.44
N PRO A 95 -5.59 -8.22 -7.50
CA PRO A 95 -6.43 -8.53 -6.34
C PRO A 95 -5.65 -8.99 -5.11
N SER A 96 -4.52 -9.67 -5.30
CA SER A 96 -3.64 -10.11 -4.21
C SER A 96 -2.77 -9.00 -3.60
N LEU A 97 -2.66 -7.83 -4.24
CA LEU A 97 -1.90 -6.68 -3.76
C LEU A 97 -2.77 -5.65 -3.04
N LEU A 98 -3.99 -5.40 -3.51
CA LEU A 98 -4.91 -4.44 -2.89
C LEU A 98 -5.06 -4.63 -1.37
N PRO A 99 -5.37 -5.83 -0.83
CA PRO A 99 -5.47 -6.02 0.62
C PRO A 99 -4.15 -5.74 1.35
N ARG A 100 -3.01 -6.09 0.74
CA ARG A 100 -1.69 -5.83 1.33
C ARG A 100 -1.39 -4.34 1.38
N LEU A 101 -1.74 -3.60 0.32
CA LEU A 101 -1.57 -2.16 0.24
C LEU A 101 -2.46 -1.43 1.24
N LEU A 102 -3.73 -1.84 1.36
CA LEU A 102 -4.63 -1.33 2.39
C LEU A 102 -4.03 -1.58 3.78
N ASN A 103 -3.62 -2.81 4.09
CA ASN A 103 -3.06 -3.15 5.40
C ASN A 103 -1.76 -2.39 5.74
N THR A 104 -0.93 -2.11 4.73
CA THR A 104 0.35 -1.44 4.93
C THR A 104 0.17 0.07 5.15
N LYS A 105 -0.78 0.70 4.46
CA LYS A 105 -1.01 2.15 4.55
C LYS A 105 -2.08 2.53 5.57
N HIS A 106 -3.02 1.63 5.79
CA HIS A 106 -4.25 1.82 6.55
C HIS A 106 -4.57 0.56 7.36
N SER A 107 -3.66 0.17 8.25
CA SER A 107 -3.84 -0.98 9.16
C SER A 107 -5.17 -0.93 9.90
N ASP A 108 -5.62 0.28 10.25
CA ASP A 108 -6.83 0.53 11.04
C ASP A 108 -8.12 0.30 10.25
N LEU A 109 -8.02 0.14 8.93
CA LEU A 109 -9.15 -0.04 8.03
C LEU A 109 -9.29 -1.48 7.51
N LYS A 110 -8.36 -2.37 7.88
CA LYS A 110 -8.33 -3.77 7.44
C LYS A 110 -9.64 -4.53 7.68
N ASP A 111 -10.25 -4.33 8.84
CA ASP A 111 -11.43 -5.08 9.27
C ASP A 111 -12.74 -4.31 9.00
N LYS A 112 -12.68 -3.22 8.23
CA LYS A 112 -13.86 -2.41 7.91
C LYS A 112 -14.66 -2.99 6.75
N LYS A 113 -15.98 -2.81 6.81
CA LYS A 113 -16.91 -3.28 5.78
C LYS A 113 -16.86 -2.38 4.54
N ASN A 114 -17.19 -2.95 3.37
CA ASN A 114 -17.22 -2.26 2.07
C ASN A 114 -17.98 -0.90 2.11
N TYR A 115 -19.12 -0.84 2.81
CA TYR A 115 -19.89 0.41 2.95
C TYR A 115 -19.07 1.58 3.52
N PHE A 116 -18.09 1.31 4.39
CA PHE A 116 -17.19 2.33 4.92
C PHE A 116 -16.38 2.99 3.80
N PHE A 117 -15.90 2.24 2.81
CA PHE A 117 -15.12 2.79 1.72
C PHE A 117 -15.98 3.52 0.68
N GLN A 118 -17.25 3.13 0.55
CA GLN A 118 -18.21 3.77 -0.34
C GLN A 118 -18.57 5.21 0.08
N THR A 119 -18.37 5.59 1.34
CA THR A 119 -18.54 7.00 1.75
C THR A 119 -17.40 7.90 1.25
N PHE A 120 -16.24 7.33 0.90
CA PHE A 120 -15.09 8.06 0.39
C PHE A 120 -15.03 8.13 -1.14
N THR A 121 -15.83 7.33 -1.84
CA THR A 121 -15.89 7.41 -3.30
C THR A 121 -16.49 8.73 -3.74
N ARG A 122 -15.75 9.52 -4.52
CA ARG A 122 -16.27 10.71 -5.18
C ARG A 122 -17.21 10.26 -6.31
N LYS A 123 -18.45 10.77 -6.30
CA LYS A 123 -19.43 10.59 -7.37
C LYS A 123 -19.24 11.62 -8.47
#